data_AF-A0A2W5U8E8-F1
#
_entry.id   AF-A0A2W5U8E8-F1
#
_cell.length_a   1.000
_cell.length_b   1.000
_cell.length_c   1.000
_cell.angle_alpha   90.00
_cell.angle_beta   90.00
_cell.angle_gamma   90.00
#
_symmetry.space_group_name_H-M   'P 1'
#
loop_
_entity.id
_entity.type
_entity.pdbx_description
1 polymer ?
#
loop_
_entity_poly.entity_id
_entity_poly.type
_entity_poly.pdbx_seq_one_letter_code
_entity_poly.pdbx_strand_id
1 'polypeptide(L)'
;MKSDQGTRSRRARSWWEGVVGKIDAATSTPKFDYYILAAITAILTGVGLLMVLSSSMASSLADSNSVWTDFFKQAGMVVVGLVGLYFAIRMSPATIKKISPWAMGLAVILLILVLIPGLGTGLQQMGSQSWLVLGPVTIQPSEVAKLAIAVWGSAVLSERALYARSIREVLGFFTAIVVLVIVLVALERDLGMVASVMIVFLALAWFVGVPKWVTTTIIAGGLGLAVLLTLTAGYRSNRVEVFRETLFGKFPNTQGTAYQSYQGFLSLGDGSFLGQGLGQSRAKWFYLPEAKNDFIFAVVGEEMGFLGASIVILLFALLGWVGMRIALNQADPFLRLMAATVTTGIVIQAFINIGYVTGLLPVTGIQLPLISSGGTSAIITLVSMGLLLNCARHEPETVSSIQTYGRPVVDKLLGFPEPRAFDPSTLRRGPWVDDDDPRSRNGNGSRKSAGARGRFGGRSGSSRRGSLSDRHHEVQRFGEPVTRRNGSSRSRRIEGNRQPSSGSATQRRERAHDRAPRRQSRNGSRRTYQSDYGTTNGSFGPFDDGTRR
;
A
#
# COMPACT_ATOMS: atom_id res chain seq x y z
N MET A 1 45.94 -29.19 4.10
CA MET A 1 44.48 -29.10 3.80
C MET A 1 43.62 -28.49 4.91
N LYS A 2 43.97 -28.54 6.22
CA LYS A 2 43.18 -27.89 7.30
C LYS A 2 43.39 -26.36 7.44
N SER A 3 44.52 -25.80 7.00
CA SER A 3 44.82 -24.36 7.10
C SER A 3 44.07 -23.49 6.07
N ASP A 4 43.70 -24.07 4.92
CA ASP A 4 43.09 -23.35 3.79
C ASP A 4 41.55 -23.22 3.91
N GLN A 5 40.93 -24.01 4.79
CA GLN A 5 39.50 -23.89 5.12
C GLN A 5 39.22 -22.75 6.12
N GLY A 6 40.19 -22.42 6.99
CA GLY A 6 40.06 -21.33 7.96
C GLY A 6 40.19 -19.92 7.35
N THR A 7 40.95 -19.78 6.27
CA THR A 7 41.14 -18.51 5.54
C THR A 7 39.96 -18.22 4.60
N ARG A 8 39.43 -19.24 3.92
CA ARG A 8 38.21 -19.12 3.08
C ARG A 8 36.97 -18.76 3.90
N SER A 9 36.79 -19.36 5.08
CA SER A 9 35.67 -19.04 5.97
C SER A 9 35.76 -17.63 6.58
N ARG A 10 36.96 -17.13 6.88
CA ARG A 10 37.18 -15.73 7.33
C ARG A 10 36.94 -14.70 6.22
N ARG A 11 37.39 -14.95 4.99
CA ARG A 11 37.10 -14.05 3.84
C ARG A 11 35.62 -14.00 3.46
N ALA A 12 34.93 -15.15 3.51
CA ALA A 12 33.49 -15.19 3.26
C ALA A 12 32.72 -14.38 4.31
N ARG A 13 33.08 -14.51 5.60
CA ARG A 13 32.50 -13.68 6.67
C ARG A 13 32.79 -12.19 6.49
N SER A 14 34.01 -11.80 6.15
CA SER A 14 34.33 -10.36 5.95
C SER A 14 33.62 -9.77 4.72
N TRP A 15 33.39 -10.57 3.68
CA TRP A 15 32.60 -10.14 2.52
C TRP A 15 31.12 -9.98 2.88
N TRP A 16 30.54 -10.95 3.60
CA TRP A 16 29.16 -10.87 4.10
C TRP A 16 28.95 -9.69 5.05
N GLU A 17 29.86 -9.44 5.99
CA GLU A 17 29.85 -8.28 6.88
C GLU A 17 29.93 -6.96 6.09
N GLY A 18 30.73 -6.92 5.02
CA GLY A 18 30.80 -5.76 4.13
C GLY A 18 29.53 -5.54 3.31
N VAL A 19 28.85 -6.61 2.87
CA VAL A 19 27.56 -6.51 2.17
C VAL A 19 26.46 -6.07 3.15
N VAL A 20 26.39 -6.67 4.34
CA VAL A 20 25.44 -6.29 5.39
C VAL A 20 25.65 -4.84 5.81
N GLY A 21 26.90 -4.41 6.04
CA GLY A 21 27.19 -3.02 6.40
C GLY A 21 26.81 -2.01 5.30
N LYS A 22 26.90 -2.38 4.02
CA LYS A 22 26.41 -1.54 2.91
C LYS A 22 24.89 -1.48 2.85
N ILE A 23 24.21 -2.60 3.12
CA ILE A 23 22.75 -2.65 3.21
C ILE A 23 22.27 -1.81 4.40
N ASP A 24 22.92 -1.93 5.56
CA ASP A 24 22.60 -1.14 6.75
C ASP A 24 22.83 0.36 6.49
N ALA A 25 23.93 0.73 5.83
CA ALA A 25 24.20 2.11 5.43
C ALA A 25 23.13 2.65 4.45
N ALA A 26 22.77 1.88 3.42
CA ALA A 26 21.76 2.28 2.46
C ALA A 26 20.38 2.40 3.11
N THR A 27 20.02 1.44 3.95
CA THR A 27 18.72 1.40 4.64
C THR A 27 18.59 2.52 5.65
N SER A 28 19.65 2.85 6.39
CA SER A 28 19.67 3.98 7.34
C SER A 28 19.58 5.37 6.69
N THR A 29 19.58 5.45 5.36
CA THR A 29 19.43 6.74 4.67
C THR A 29 17.98 7.24 4.84
N PRO A 30 17.78 8.49 5.30
CA PRO A 30 16.45 9.08 5.37
C PRO A 30 15.77 9.04 4.00
N LYS A 31 14.47 8.68 3.95
CA LYS A 31 13.66 8.49 2.73
C LYS A 31 13.91 7.20 1.94
N PHE A 32 14.78 6.28 2.39
CA PHE A 32 15.03 5.02 1.69
C PHE A 32 13.72 4.26 1.42
N ASP A 33 12.92 4.06 2.46
CA ASP A 33 11.68 3.27 2.37
C ASP A 33 10.67 3.91 1.40
N TYR A 34 10.59 5.25 1.37
CA TYR A 34 9.75 5.99 0.44
C TYR A 34 10.13 5.72 -1.03
N TYR A 35 11.42 5.81 -1.38
CA TYR A 35 11.85 5.61 -2.77
C TYR A 35 11.72 4.17 -3.23
N ILE A 36 12.06 3.20 -2.37
CA ILE A 36 11.93 1.78 -2.73
C ILE A 36 10.46 1.41 -2.92
N LEU A 37 9.57 1.86 -2.03
CA LEU A 37 8.13 1.59 -2.16
C LEU A 37 7.55 2.23 -3.44
N ALA A 38 7.99 3.45 -3.79
CA ALA A 38 7.57 4.12 -5.01
C ALA A 38 8.06 3.35 -6.26
N ALA A 39 9.30 2.87 -6.24
CA ALA A 39 9.87 2.06 -7.32
C ALA A 39 9.13 0.73 -7.48
N ILE A 40 8.88 0.00 -6.38
CA ILE A 40 8.11 -1.25 -6.40
C ILE A 40 6.72 -1.02 -6.99
N THR A 41 6.03 0.03 -6.54
CA THR A 41 4.69 0.37 -7.03
C THR A 41 4.70 0.65 -8.54
N ALA A 42 5.66 1.43 -9.02
CA ALA A 42 5.81 1.75 -10.43
C ALA A 42 6.14 0.51 -11.28
N ILE A 43 7.07 -0.33 -10.81
CA ILE A 43 7.48 -1.56 -11.51
C ILE A 43 6.32 -2.55 -11.57
N LEU A 44 5.65 -2.85 -10.46
CA LEU A 44 4.52 -3.79 -10.43
C LEU A 44 3.36 -3.32 -11.30
N THR A 45 3.06 -2.02 -11.29
CA THR A 45 2.01 -1.43 -12.14
C THR A 45 2.38 -1.48 -13.62
N GLY A 46 3.64 -1.19 -13.96
CA GLY A 46 4.17 -1.27 -15.32
C GLY A 46 4.15 -2.71 -15.85
N VAL A 47 4.64 -3.66 -15.07
CA VAL A 47 4.56 -5.10 -15.38
C VAL A 47 3.10 -5.51 -15.54
N GLY A 48 2.21 -5.11 -14.63
CA GLY A 48 0.78 -5.41 -14.73
C GLY A 48 0.15 -4.94 -16.03
N LEU A 49 0.35 -3.68 -16.41
CA LEU A 49 -0.15 -3.15 -17.68
C LEU A 49 0.41 -3.89 -18.89
N LEU A 50 1.70 -4.23 -18.87
CA LEU A 50 2.33 -5.03 -19.93
C LEU A 50 1.71 -6.42 -20.02
N MET A 51 1.45 -7.08 -18.90
CA MET A 51 0.90 -8.44 -18.87
C MET A 51 -0.59 -8.48 -19.18
N VAL A 52 -1.35 -7.46 -18.81
CA VAL A 52 -2.75 -7.31 -19.27
C VAL A 52 -2.78 -7.08 -20.77
N LEU A 53 -1.98 -6.15 -21.30
CA LEU A 53 -1.84 -5.97 -22.75
C LEU A 53 -1.53 -7.30 -23.42
N SER A 54 -0.53 -8.01 -22.91
CA SER A 54 -0.07 -9.27 -23.46
C SER A 54 -1.18 -10.33 -23.46
N SER A 55 -1.82 -10.57 -22.32
CA SER A 55 -2.81 -11.64 -22.12
C SER A 55 -4.18 -11.37 -22.74
N SER A 56 -4.59 -10.10 -22.89
CA SER A 56 -5.92 -9.74 -23.40
C SER A 56 -5.99 -9.63 -24.92
N MET A 57 -4.88 -9.67 -25.66
CA MET A 57 -4.88 -9.39 -27.11
C MET A 57 -5.82 -10.30 -27.91
N ALA A 58 -5.77 -11.61 -27.66
CA ALA A 58 -6.55 -12.59 -28.41
C ALA A 58 -8.05 -12.53 -28.07
N SER A 59 -8.40 -12.37 -26.79
CA SER A 59 -9.80 -12.23 -26.37
C SER A 59 -10.41 -10.90 -26.82
N SER A 60 -9.67 -9.80 -26.70
CA SER A 60 -10.14 -8.47 -27.13
C SER A 60 -10.40 -8.41 -28.65
N LEU A 61 -9.57 -9.09 -29.46
CA LEU A 61 -9.77 -9.18 -30.90
C LEU A 61 -11.06 -9.95 -31.25
N ALA A 62 -11.33 -11.05 -30.55
CA ALA A 62 -12.54 -11.85 -30.77
C ALA A 62 -13.82 -11.11 -30.38
N ASP A 63 -13.80 -10.37 -29.25
CA ASP A 63 -15.01 -9.74 -28.71
C ASP A 63 -15.32 -8.36 -29.31
N SER A 64 -14.29 -7.60 -29.70
CA SER A 64 -14.44 -6.17 -30.03
C SER A 64 -13.80 -5.75 -31.36
N ASN A 65 -13.30 -6.69 -32.17
CA ASN A 65 -12.53 -6.43 -33.40
C ASN A 65 -11.31 -5.50 -33.20
N SER A 66 -10.89 -5.28 -31.95
CA SER A 66 -9.77 -4.43 -31.58
C SER A 66 -8.96 -5.09 -30.47
N VAL A 67 -7.65 -5.20 -30.69
CA VAL A 67 -6.70 -5.80 -29.74
C VAL A 67 -6.56 -4.95 -28.46
N TRP A 68 -6.90 -3.67 -28.53
CA TRP A 68 -6.54 -2.68 -27.50
C TRP A 68 -7.65 -2.38 -26.50
N THR A 69 -8.87 -2.87 -26.71
CA THR A 69 -10.06 -2.48 -25.93
C THR A 69 -9.88 -2.75 -24.44
N ASP A 70 -9.47 -3.97 -24.08
CA ASP A 70 -9.28 -4.36 -22.68
C ASP A 70 -8.05 -3.69 -22.06
N PHE A 71 -6.99 -3.47 -22.84
CA PHE A 71 -5.83 -2.69 -22.39
C PHE A 71 -6.21 -1.26 -22.05
N PHE A 72 -6.97 -0.56 -22.90
CA PHE A 72 -7.37 0.82 -22.63
C PHE A 72 -8.33 0.93 -21.45
N LYS A 73 -9.22 -0.05 -21.26
CA LYS A 73 -10.05 -0.13 -20.04
C LYS A 73 -9.18 -0.25 -18.81
N GLN A 74 -8.23 -1.19 -18.78
CA GLN A 74 -7.34 -1.39 -17.64
C GLN A 74 -6.44 -0.16 -17.41
N ALA A 75 -5.86 0.41 -18.47
CA ALA A 75 -5.03 1.61 -18.39
C ALA A 75 -5.82 2.79 -17.83
N GLY A 76 -7.08 2.97 -18.24
CA GLY A 76 -7.99 3.96 -17.65
C GLY A 76 -8.21 3.74 -16.15
N MET A 77 -8.44 2.50 -15.72
CA MET A 77 -8.58 2.16 -14.30
C MET A 77 -7.28 2.41 -13.52
N VAL A 78 -6.12 2.09 -14.10
CA VAL A 78 -4.81 2.40 -13.49
C VAL A 78 -4.60 3.91 -13.37
N VAL A 79 -4.99 4.71 -14.37
CA VAL A 79 -4.94 6.18 -14.28
C VAL A 79 -5.81 6.69 -13.13
N VAL A 80 -7.04 6.19 -13.00
CA VAL A 80 -7.92 6.53 -11.85
C VAL A 80 -7.27 6.11 -10.53
N GLY A 81 -6.65 4.94 -10.48
CA GLY A 81 -5.91 4.46 -9.31
C GLY A 81 -4.69 5.34 -8.97
N LEU A 82 -3.94 5.81 -9.96
CA LEU A 82 -2.82 6.74 -9.77
C LEU A 82 -3.28 8.11 -9.27
N VAL A 83 -4.44 8.59 -9.73
CA VAL A 83 -5.08 9.79 -9.17
C VAL A 83 -5.47 9.55 -7.71
N GLY A 84 -6.04 8.39 -7.39
CA GLY A 84 -6.34 7.98 -6.01
C GLY A 84 -5.09 7.90 -5.13
N LEU A 85 -4.01 7.30 -5.63
CA LEU A 85 -2.69 7.23 -5.00
C LEU A 85 -2.15 8.64 -4.71
N TYR A 86 -2.22 9.55 -5.69
CA TYR A 86 -1.78 10.93 -5.55
C TYR A 86 -2.52 11.64 -4.41
N PHE A 87 -3.86 11.50 -4.34
CA PHE A 87 -4.64 12.08 -3.25
C PHE A 87 -4.33 11.43 -1.90
N ALA A 88 -4.15 10.10 -1.85
CA ALA A 88 -3.78 9.39 -0.63
C ALA A 88 -2.43 9.88 -0.05
N ILE A 89 -1.42 10.14 -0.90
CA ILE A 89 -0.14 10.72 -0.47
C ILE A 89 -0.33 12.15 0.07
N ARG A 90 -1.23 12.93 -0.53
CA ARG A 90 -1.45 14.34 -0.20
C ARG A 90 -2.23 14.55 1.09
N MET A 91 -3.07 13.59 1.50
CA MET A 91 -3.89 13.70 2.70
C MET A 91 -3.03 13.70 3.97
N SER A 92 -3.43 14.51 4.96
CA SER A 92 -2.81 14.44 6.28
C SER A 92 -3.28 13.18 7.03
N PRO A 93 -2.45 12.56 7.89
CA PRO A 93 -2.87 11.42 8.72
C PRO A 93 -4.14 11.70 9.52
N ALA A 94 -4.30 12.92 10.04
CA ALA A 94 -5.50 13.36 10.76
C ALA A 94 -6.74 13.36 9.86
N THR A 95 -6.61 13.78 8.59
CA THR A 95 -7.70 13.72 7.62
C THR A 95 -8.07 12.27 7.32
N ILE A 96 -7.09 11.40 7.05
CA ILE A 96 -7.31 9.97 6.79
C ILE A 96 -8.07 9.33 7.95
N LYS A 97 -7.64 9.62 9.18
CA LYS A 97 -8.30 9.15 10.40
C LYS A 97 -9.75 9.65 10.51
N LYS A 98 -10.00 10.94 10.26
CA LYS A 98 -11.32 11.57 10.32
C LYS A 98 -12.30 11.02 9.28
N ILE A 99 -11.84 10.72 8.06
CA ILE A 99 -12.68 10.17 6.99
C ILE A 99 -12.90 8.66 7.12
N SER A 100 -12.04 7.94 7.86
CA SER A 100 -12.10 6.48 7.97
C SER A 100 -13.47 5.90 8.42
N PRO A 101 -14.21 6.45 9.41
CA PRO A 101 -15.54 5.93 9.74
C PRO A 101 -16.56 6.14 8.62
N TRP A 102 -16.44 7.22 7.84
CA TRP A 102 -17.30 7.49 6.70
C TRP A 102 -17.00 6.54 5.54
N ALA A 103 -15.72 6.26 5.28
CA ALA A 103 -15.29 5.25 4.31
C ALA A 103 -15.82 3.85 4.68
N MET A 104 -15.79 3.51 5.98
CA MET A 104 -16.35 2.25 6.48
C MET A 104 -17.88 2.19 6.33
N GLY A 105 -18.60 3.26 6.67
CA GLY A 105 -20.04 3.35 6.47
C GLY A 105 -20.42 3.23 4.99
N LEU A 106 -19.70 3.92 4.10
CA LEU A 106 -19.88 3.79 2.66
C LEU A 106 -19.64 2.36 2.18
N ALA A 107 -18.58 1.70 2.65
CA ALA A 107 -18.28 0.31 2.28
C ALA A 107 -19.41 -0.64 2.69
N VAL A 108 -19.95 -0.51 3.91
CA VAL A 108 -21.10 -1.31 4.37
C VAL A 108 -22.34 -1.05 3.50
N ILE A 109 -22.61 0.21 3.15
CA ILE A 109 -23.73 0.57 2.26
C ILE A 109 -23.54 -0.08 0.88
N LEU A 110 -22.34 -0.05 0.31
CA LEU A 110 -22.04 -0.66 -0.98
C LEU A 110 -22.19 -2.20 -0.93
N LEU A 111 -21.78 -2.84 0.17
CA LEU A 111 -21.98 -4.28 0.40
C LEU A 111 -23.47 -4.65 0.49
N ILE A 112 -24.29 -3.81 1.12
CA ILE A 112 -25.74 -4.03 1.17
C ILE A 112 -26.33 -3.87 -0.23
N LEU A 113 -25.94 -2.81 -0.95
CA LEU A 113 -26.41 -2.53 -2.32
C LEU A 113 -26.12 -3.67 -3.28
N VAL A 114 -24.93 -4.27 -3.22
CA VAL A 114 -24.57 -5.36 -4.13
C VAL A 114 -25.35 -6.64 -3.85
N LEU A 115 -25.89 -6.84 -2.66
CA LEU A 115 -26.74 -8.00 -2.35
C LEU A 115 -28.18 -7.83 -2.85
N ILE A 116 -28.61 -6.61 -3.21
CA ILE A 116 -29.96 -6.37 -3.73
C ILE A 116 -30.08 -6.98 -5.14
N PRO A 117 -31.02 -7.92 -5.37
CA PRO A 117 -31.25 -8.50 -6.69
C PRO A 117 -31.55 -7.41 -7.72
N GLY A 118 -30.85 -7.45 -8.86
CA GLY A 118 -30.99 -6.46 -9.94
C GLY A 118 -29.98 -5.31 -9.88
N LEU A 119 -29.39 -5.01 -8.72
CA LEU A 119 -28.25 -4.07 -8.61
C LEU A 119 -26.92 -4.81 -8.65
N GLY A 120 -26.82 -5.91 -7.91
CA GLY A 120 -25.66 -6.80 -7.95
C GLY A 120 -25.65 -7.68 -9.19
N THR A 121 -24.46 -7.85 -9.75
CA THR A 121 -24.20 -8.67 -10.94
C THR A 121 -23.15 -9.75 -10.65
N GLY A 122 -23.06 -10.76 -11.52
CA GLY A 122 -22.04 -11.81 -11.45
C GLY A 122 -22.54 -13.20 -11.05
N LEU A 123 -23.76 -13.33 -10.51
CA LEU A 123 -24.28 -14.63 -10.07
C LEU A 123 -24.34 -15.66 -11.19
N GLN A 124 -24.82 -15.28 -12.38
CA GLN A 124 -24.96 -16.22 -13.50
C GLN A 124 -23.64 -16.51 -14.20
N GLN A 125 -22.69 -15.57 -14.19
CA GLN A 125 -21.43 -15.68 -14.94
C GLN A 125 -20.31 -16.32 -14.11
N MET A 126 -20.17 -15.90 -12.85
CA MET A 126 -19.04 -16.24 -11.97
C MET A 126 -19.47 -16.95 -10.69
N GLY A 127 -20.79 -17.18 -10.50
CA GLY A 127 -21.33 -17.83 -9.30
C GLY A 127 -21.35 -16.94 -8.04
N SER A 128 -21.03 -15.65 -8.17
CA SER A 128 -20.93 -14.68 -7.05
C SER A 128 -21.59 -13.35 -7.40
N GLN A 129 -22.36 -12.77 -6.46
CA GLN A 129 -22.99 -11.44 -6.61
C GLN A 129 -22.08 -10.33 -6.07
N SER A 130 -20.94 -10.08 -6.70
CA SER A 130 -19.88 -9.25 -6.10
C SER A 130 -19.62 -7.93 -6.83
N TRP A 131 -20.33 -7.63 -7.92
CA TRP A 131 -20.05 -6.44 -8.72
C TRP A 131 -21.28 -5.53 -8.87
N LEU A 132 -21.06 -4.23 -8.67
CA LEU A 132 -21.99 -3.16 -9.00
C LEU A 132 -21.57 -2.53 -10.32
N VAL A 133 -22.47 -2.52 -11.30
CA VAL A 133 -22.24 -1.90 -12.61
C VAL A 133 -22.88 -0.51 -12.63
N LEU A 134 -22.06 0.53 -12.62
CA LEU A 134 -22.46 1.93 -12.67
C LEU A 134 -22.11 2.51 -14.04
N GLY A 135 -22.91 2.16 -15.06
CA GLY A 135 -22.64 2.54 -16.45
C GLY A 135 -21.32 1.92 -16.95
N PRO A 136 -20.30 2.72 -17.31
CA PRO A 136 -19.02 2.19 -17.81
C PRO A 136 -18.08 1.70 -16.69
N VAL A 137 -18.39 1.96 -15.42
CA VAL A 137 -17.53 1.60 -14.28
C VAL A 137 -18.14 0.44 -13.51
N THR A 138 -17.33 -0.59 -13.30
CA THR A 138 -17.67 -1.70 -12.41
C THR A 138 -16.91 -1.55 -11.10
N ILE A 139 -17.62 -1.64 -9.97
CA ILE A 139 -17.06 -1.56 -8.63
C ILE A 139 -17.33 -2.88 -7.91
N GLN A 140 -16.29 -3.45 -7.31
CA GLN A 140 -16.39 -4.55 -6.35
C GLN A 140 -16.38 -3.98 -4.91
N PRO A 141 -17.53 -3.95 -4.20
CA PRO A 141 -17.62 -3.37 -2.87
C PRO A 141 -16.73 -4.03 -1.82
N SER A 142 -16.53 -5.34 -1.92
CA SER A 142 -15.71 -6.11 -0.99
C SER A 142 -14.23 -5.69 -1.03
N GLU A 143 -13.72 -5.17 -2.16
CA GLU A 143 -12.39 -4.56 -2.25
C GLU A 143 -12.32 -3.25 -1.46
N VAL A 144 -13.35 -2.40 -1.59
CA VAL A 144 -13.47 -1.13 -0.84
C VAL A 144 -13.56 -1.42 0.66
N ALA A 145 -14.36 -2.41 1.05
CA ALA A 145 -14.55 -2.81 2.44
C ALA A 145 -13.28 -3.33 3.09
N LYS A 146 -12.47 -4.11 2.38
CA LYS A 146 -11.17 -4.59 2.85
C LYS A 146 -10.24 -3.43 3.22
N LEU A 147 -10.09 -2.44 2.32
CA LEU A 147 -9.27 -1.26 2.60
C LEU A 147 -9.89 -0.39 3.72
N ALA A 148 -11.21 -0.23 3.73
CA ALA A 148 -11.91 0.52 4.77
C ALA A 148 -11.69 -0.10 6.16
N ILE A 149 -11.76 -1.43 6.29
CA ILE A 149 -11.42 -2.15 7.52
C ILE A 149 -9.98 -1.87 7.94
N ALA A 150 -9.02 -1.92 7.02
CA ALA A 150 -7.61 -1.69 7.34
C ALA A 150 -7.38 -0.28 7.93
N VAL A 151 -7.94 0.75 7.29
CA VAL A 151 -7.78 2.15 7.69
C VAL A 151 -8.60 2.49 8.93
N TRP A 152 -9.91 2.21 8.92
CA TRP A 152 -10.80 2.49 10.05
C TRP A 152 -10.45 1.63 11.27
N GLY A 153 -10.12 0.36 11.07
CA GLY A 153 -9.67 -0.54 12.13
C GLY A 153 -8.40 -0.02 12.79
N SER A 154 -7.43 0.45 12.00
CA SER A 154 -6.22 1.09 12.53
C SER A 154 -6.54 2.36 13.32
N ALA A 155 -7.49 3.18 12.85
CA ALA A 155 -7.93 4.40 13.54
C ALA A 155 -8.59 4.11 14.89
N VAL A 156 -9.49 3.12 14.94
CA VAL A 156 -10.22 2.74 16.17
C VAL A 156 -9.31 2.02 17.16
N LEU A 157 -8.48 1.10 16.68
CA LEU A 157 -7.63 0.27 17.53
C LEU A 157 -6.41 1.03 18.08
N SER A 158 -5.82 1.93 17.30
CA SER A 158 -4.68 2.75 17.77
C SER A 158 -5.03 3.62 18.98
N GLU A 159 -6.27 4.12 19.06
CA GLU A 159 -6.74 4.89 20.21
C GLU A 159 -7.10 3.98 21.40
N ARG A 160 -7.82 2.89 21.15
CA ARG A 160 -8.33 2.01 22.22
C ARG A 160 -7.23 1.18 22.88
N ALA A 161 -6.22 0.76 22.13
CA ALA A 161 -5.10 -0.02 22.66
C ALA A 161 -4.31 0.71 23.75
N LEU A 162 -4.35 2.04 23.78
CA LEU A 162 -3.65 2.86 24.78
C LEU A 162 -4.40 2.97 26.13
N TYR A 163 -5.72 2.79 26.15
CA TYR A 163 -6.56 3.12 27.32
C TYR A 163 -7.45 1.98 27.82
N ALA A 164 -7.64 0.92 27.04
CA ALA A 164 -8.57 -0.14 27.43
C ALA A 164 -8.02 -0.99 28.59
N ARG A 165 -8.90 -1.31 29.55
CA ARG A 165 -8.57 -2.19 30.68
C ARG A 165 -8.80 -3.66 30.37
N SER A 166 -9.58 -3.95 29.33
CA SER A 166 -9.88 -5.31 28.88
C SER A 166 -9.87 -5.47 27.35
N ILE A 167 -9.56 -6.68 26.88
CA ILE A 167 -9.56 -7.00 25.44
C ILE A 167 -10.96 -6.85 24.81
N ARG A 168 -12.03 -7.03 25.60
CA ARG A 168 -13.42 -6.85 25.16
C ARG A 168 -13.76 -5.39 24.92
N GLU A 169 -13.22 -4.46 25.69
CA GLU A 169 -13.38 -3.01 25.46
C GLU A 169 -12.63 -2.55 24.21
N VAL A 170 -11.45 -3.12 23.94
CA VAL A 170 -10.69 -2.86 22.71
C VAL A 170 -11.46 -3.34 21.49
N LEU A 171 -11.95 -4.58 21.53
CA LEU A 171 -12.41 -5.29 20.33
C LEU A 171 -13.92 -5.29 20.14
N GLY A 172 -14.76 -5.11 21.16
CA GLY A 172 -16.20 -5.43 21.07
C GLY A 172 -16.93 -4.77 19.88
N PHE A 173 -16.92 -3.44 19.84
CA PHE A 173 -17.56 -2.68 18.75
C PHE A 173 -16.87 -2.88 17.40
N PHE A 174 -15.53 -2.92 17.40
CA PHE A 174 -14.73 -3.12 16.19
C PHE A 174 -15.02 -4.47 15.53
N THR A 175 -14.93 -5.55 16.31
CA THR A 175 -15.19 -6.92 15.87
C THR A 175 -16.62 -7.09 15.42
N ALA A 176 -17.61 -6.47 16.08
CA ALA A 176 -19.01 -6.54 15.63
C ALA A 176 -19.19 -6.01 14.21
N ILE A 177 -18.58 -4.87 13.88
CA ILE A 177 -18.65 -4.30 12.53
C ILE A 177 -17.88 -5.15 11.53
N VAL A 178 -16.69 -5.66 11.89
CA VAL A 178 -15.93 -6.52 10.98
C VAL A 178 -16.64 -7.85 10.71
N VAL A 179 -17.26 -8.45 11.72
CA VAL A 179 -18.10 -9.65 11.56
C VAL A 179 -19.28 -9.36 10.65
N LEU A 180 -19.96 -8.21 10.81
CA LEU A 180 -21.01 -7.79 9.89
C LEU A 180 -20.50 -7.73 8.45
N VAL A 181 -19.34 -7.10 8.22
CA VAL A 181 -18.74 -7.03 6.88
C VAL A 181 -18.42 -8.44 6.34
N ILE A 182 -17.80 -9.31 7.14
CA ILE A 182 -17.49 -10.69 6.73
C ILE A 182 -18.76 -11.44 6.34
N VAL A 183 -19.85 -11.30 7.11
CA VAL A 183 -21.14 -11.91 6.81
C VAL A 183 -21.70 -11.37 5.50
N LEU A 184 -21.68 -10.06 5.29
CA LEU A 184 -22.14 -9.45 4.03
C LEU A 184 -21.35 -9.97 2.82
N VAL A 185 -20.02 -10.04 2.92
CA VAL A 185 -19.17 -10.58 1.84
C VAL A 185 -19.42 -12.07 1.63
N ALA A 186 -19.64 -12.84 2.70
CA ALA A 186 -19.99 -14.26 2.57
C ALA A 186 -21.34 -14.48 1.86
N LEU A 187 -22.30 -13.56 2.04
CA LEU A 187 -23.58 -13.58 1.34
C LEU A 187 -23.45 -13.31 -0.16
N GLU A 188 -22.40 -12.60 -0.60
CA GLU A 188 -22.08 -12.44 -2.03
C GLU A 188 -21.74 -13.79 -2.69
N ARG A 189 -21.33 -14.79 -1.88
CA ARG A 189 -20.79 -16.10 -2.28
C ARG A 189 -19.34 -16.06 -2.82
N ASP A 190 -18.60 -15.00 -2.47
CA ASP A 190 -17.19 -14.84 -2.79
C ASP A 190 -16.27 -15.32 -1.65
N LEU A 191 -15.85 -16.58 -1.70
CA LEU A 191 -14.96 -17.16 -0.68
C LEU A 191 -13.56 -16.54 -0.69
N GLY A 192 -13.07 -16.09 -1.86
CA GLY A 192 -11.76 -15.46 -2.00
C GLY A 192 -11.72 -14.11 -1.29
N MET A 193 -12.78 -13.32 -1.45
CA MET A 193 -12.90 -12.03 -0.77
C MET A 193 -13.19 -12.18 0.73
N VAL A 194 -13.94 -13.18 1.16
CA VAL A 194 -14.06 -13.51 2.59
C VAL A 194 -12.67 -13.79 3.19
N ALA A 195 -11.85 -14.63 2.53
CA ALA A 195 -10.50 -14.92 2.99
C ALA A 195 -9.63 -13.66 3.04
N SER A 196 -9.70 -12.81 2.01
CA SER A 196 -8.95 -11.55 1.93
C SER A 196 -9.31 -10.57 3.05
N VAL A 197 -10.61 -10.41 3.35
CA VAL A 197 -11.09 -9.57 4.46
C VAL A 197 -10.67 -10.15 5.82
N MET A 198 -10.76 -11.47 5.97
CA MET A 198 -10.30 -12.17 7.17
C MET A 198 -8.81 -11.96 7.42
N ILE A 199 -7.97 -11.98 6.38
CA ILE A 199 -6.53 -11.71 6.50
C ILE A 199 -6.28 -10.31 7.06
N VAL A 200 -6.99 -9.29 6.55
CA VAL A 200 -6.87 -7.91 7.06
C VAL A 200 -7.32 -7.81 8.51
N PHE A 201 -8.43 -8.46 8.88
CA PHE A 201 -8.91 -8.51 10.26
C PHE A 201 -7.90 -9.18 11.20
N LEU A 202 -7.36 -10.34 10.80
CA LEU A 202 -6.36 -11.07 11.58
C LEU A 202 -5.05 -10.29 11.69
N ALA A 203 -4.64 -9.58 10.65
CA ALA A 203 -3.49 -8.69 10.68
C ALA A 203 -3.69 -7.57 11.72
N LEU A 204 -4.84 -6.89 11.72
CA LEU A 204 -5.17 -5.88 12.74
C LEU A 204 -5.13 -6.48 14.15
N ALA A 205 -5.78 -7.62 14.36
CA ALA A 205 -5.80 -8.30 15.65
C ALA A 205 -4.39 -8.70 16.11
N TRP A 206 -3.55 -9.18 15.19
CA TRP A 206 -2.16 -9.53 15.47
C TRP A 206 -1.33 -8.31 15.87
N PHE A 207 -1.35 -7.25 15.06
CA PHE A 207 -0.50 -6.07 15.29
C PHE A 207 -0.95 -5.19 16.45
N VAL A 208 -2.24 -5.18 16.79
CA VAL A 208 -2.70 -4.49 18.01
C VAL A 208 -2.35 -5.28 19.29
N GLY A 209 -1.94 -6.55 19.16
CA GLY A 209 -1.53 -7.38 20.30
C GLY A 209 -2.67 -8.15 20.97
N VAL A 210 -3.70 -8.53 20.22
CA VAL A 210 -4.75 -9.44 20.74
C VAL A 210 -4.10 -10.76 21.18
N PRO A 211 -4.50 -11.34 22.35
CA PRO A 211 -3.98 -12.61 22.80
C PRO A 211 -4.07 -13.68 21.72
N LYS A 212 -2.93 -14.35 21.46
CA LYS A 212 -2.77 -15.30 20.36
C LYS A 212 -3.87 -16.37 20.34
N TRP A 213 -4.33 -16.81 21.51
CA TRP A 213 -5.40 -17.81 21.63
C TRP A 213 -6.74 -17.37 21.02
N VAL A 214 -7.10 -16.08 21.11
CA VAL A 214 -8.33 -15.54 20.51
C VAL A 214 -8.20 -15.56 18.99
N THR A 215 -7.08 -15.04 18.48
CA THR A 215 -6.79 -15.01 17.05
C THR A 215 -6.73 -16.42 16.45
N THR A 216 -6.09 -17.38 17.14
CA THR A 216 -6.06 -18.78 16.70
C THR A 216 -7.43 -19.44 16.78
N THR A 217 -8.29 -19.09 17.75
CA THR A 217 -9.66 -19.62 17.84
C THR A 217 -10.51 -19.14 16.68
N ILE A 218 -10.37 -17.86 16.28
CA ILE A 218 -11.08 -17.31 15.12
C ILE A 218 -10.62 -17.99 13.83
N ILE A 219 -9.29 -18.17 13.65
CA ILE A 219 -8.72 -18.89 12.50
C ILE A 219 -9.26 -20.32 12.47
N ALA A 220 -9.17 -21.03 13.60
CA ALA A 220 -9.62 -22.42 13.71
C ALA A 220 -11.14 -22.56 13.49
N GLY A 221 -11.94 -21.61 13.97
CA GLY A 221 -13.39 -21.58 13.75
C GLY A 221 -13.74 -21.33 12.28
N GLY A 222 -13.07 -20.39 11.62
CA GLY A 222 -13.25 -20.13 10.18
C GLY A 222 -12.83 -21.33 9.32
N LEU A 223 -11.69 -21.95 9.65
CA LEU A 223 -11.20 -23.15 8.97
C LEU A 223 -12.13 -24.35 9.22
N GLY A 224 -12.60 -24.52 10.47
CA GLY A 224 -13.54 -25.56 10.86
C GLY A 224 -14.89 -25.43 10.16
N LEU A 225 -15.40 -24.19 10.03
CA LEU A 225 -16.61 -23.92 9.26
C LEU A 225 -16.40 -24.21 7.77
N ALA A 226 -15.26 -23.82 7.19
CA ALA A 226 -14.92 -24.14 5.81
C ALA A 226 -14.86 -25.66 5.57
N VAL A 227 -14.25 -26.43 6.48
CA VAL A 227 -14.20 -27.89 6.44
C VAL A 227 -15.61 -28.49 6.56
N LEU A 228 -16.42 -28.03 7.53
CA LEU A 228 -17.78 -28.52 7.74
C LEU A 228 -18.67 -28.28 6.51
N LEU A 229 -18.60 -27.09 5.92
CA LEU A 229 -19.31 -26.75 4.68
C LEU A 229 -18.83 -27.58 3.48
N THR A 230 -17.57 -28.00 3.48
CA THR A 230 -17.01 -28.88 2.45
C THR A 230 -17.52 -30.32 2.60
N LEU A 231 -17.69 -30.81 3.83
CA LEU A 231 -18.15 -32.18 4.10
C LEU A 231 -19.67 -32.36 3.93
N THR A 232 -20.46 -31.30 4.08
CA THR A 232 -21.93 -31.37 4.08
C THR A 232 -22.58 -31.05 2.73
N ALA A 233 -21.90 -30.30 1.85
CA ALA A 233 -22.41 -30.00 0.52
C ALA A 233 -21.82 -30.97 -0.51
N GLY A 234 -22.61 -31.96 -0.97
CA GLY A 234 -22.24 -32.97 -1.98
C GLY A 234 -21.84 -32.45 -3.38
N TYR A 235 -21.54 -31.16 -3.52
CA TYR A 235 -21.17 -30.47 -4.75
C TYR A 235 -19.77 -29.78 -4.67
N ARG A 236 -19.04 -29.93 -3.56
CA ARG A 236 -17.74 -29.25 -3.31
C ARG A 236 -16.54 -30.18 -3.11
N SER A 237 -16.71 -31.49 -3.30
CA SER A 237 -15.60 -32.47 -3.39
C SER A 237 -14.59 -32.07 -4.47
N ASN A 238 -15.06 -31.50 -5.58
CA ASN A 238 -14.24 -31.22 -6.75
C ASN A 238 -13.13 -30.19 -6.48
N ARG A 239 -13.30 -29.17 -5.62
CA ARG A 239 -12.21 -28.19 -5.37
C ARG A 239 -11.10 -28.75 -4.49
N VAL A 240 -11.45 -29.58 -3.51
CA VAL A 240 -10.46 -30.26 -2.64
C VAL A 240 -9.77 -31.37 -3.40
N GLU A 241 -10.51 -32.10 -4.23
CA GLU A 241 -9.98 -33.11 -5.14
C GLU A 241 -9.03 -32.47 -6.15
N VAL A 242 -9.45 -31.42 -6.86
CA VAL A 242 -8.59 -30.66 -7.78
C VAL A 242 -7.36 -30.09 -7.08
N PHE A 243 -7.50 -29.57 -5.85
CA PHE A 243 -6.34 -29.11 -5.08
C PHE A 243 -5.37 -30.26 -4.78
N ARG A 244 -5.86 -31.41 -4.33
CA ARG A 244 -5.05 -32.60 -4.06
C ARG A 244 -4.37 -33.10 -5.34
N GLU A 245 -5.10 -33.17 -6.44
CA GLU A 245 -4.60 -33.54 -7.77
C GLU A 245 -3.49 -32.60 -8.23
N THR A 246 -3.71 -31.29 -8.11
CA THR A 246 -2.73 -30.26 -8.49
C THR A 246 -1.49 -30.32 -7.61
N LEU A 247 -1.65 -30.45 -6.29
CA LEU A 247 -0.56 -30.48 -5.31
C LEU A 247 0.40 -31.67 -5.54
N PHE A 248 -0.12 -32.81 -5.98
CA PHE A 248 0.68 -34.00 -6.29
C PHE A 248 0.99 -34.15 -7.79
N GLY A 249 0.58 -33.20 -8.63
CA GLY A 249 0.80 -33.24 -10.08
C GLY A 249 0.11 -34.42 -10.78
N LYS A 250 -0.99 -34.93 -10.23
CA LYS A 250 -1.73 -36.08 -10.76
C LYS A 250 -3.10 -35.61 -11.21
N PHE A 251 -3.27 -35.42 -12.52
CA PHE A 251 -4.53 -34.97 -13.12
C PHE A 251 -5.21 -36.14 -13.86
N PRO A 252 -6.00 -36.98 -13.17
CA PRO A 252 -6.70 -38.11 -13.80
C PRO A 252 -7.77 -37.65 -14.80
N ASN A 253 -8.37 -36.47 -14.61
CA ASN A 253 -9.30 -35.86 -15.55
C ASN A 253 -8.89 -34.42 -15.90
N THR A 254 -8.14 -34.27 -16.99
CA THR A 254 -7.62 -32.97 -17.45
C THR A 254 -8.66 -32.10 -18.16
N GLN A 255 -9.82 -32.64 -18.55
CA GLN A 255 -10.88 -31.91 -19.25
C GLN A 255 -12.08 -31.55 -18.33
N GLY A 256 -12.03 -31.99 -17.07
CA GLY A 256 -13.07 -31.76 -16.08
C GLY A 256 -12.81 -30.53 -15.20
N THR A 257 -13.16 -30.63 -13.92
CA THR A 257 -13.04 -29.52 -12.96
C THR A 257 -11.60 -29.07 -12.69
N ALA A 258 -10.60 -29.89 -13.02
CA ALA A 258 -9.19 -29.56 -12.88
C ALA A 258 -8.61 -28.78 -14.06
N TYR A 259 -9.37 -28.60 -15.15
CA TYR A 259 -8.87 -28.03 -16.41
C TYR A 259 -8.13 -26.71 -16.20
N GLN A 260 -8.71 -25.76 -15.48
CA GLN A 260 -8.09 -24.45 -15.26
C GLN A 260 -6.74 -24.54 -14.54
N SER A 261 -6.67 -25.33 -13.45
CA SER A 261 -5.42 -25.55 -12.70
C SER A 261 -4.38 -26.28 -13.53
N TYR A 262 -4.80 -27.29 -14.29
CA TYR A 262 -3.93 -28.06 -15.18
C TYR A 262 -3.29 -27.17 -16.25
N GLN A 263 -4.09 -26.31 -16.89
CA GLN A 263 -3.58 -25.39 -17.92
C GLN A 263 -2.65 -24.32 -17.35
N GLY A 264 -2.93 -23.82 -16.13
CA GLY A 264 -2.02 -22.93 -15.43
C GLY A 264 -0.66 -23.59 -15.19
N PHE A 265 -0.67 -24.85 -14.78
CA PHE A 265 0.54 -25.64 -14.51
C PHE A 265 1.36 -25.91 -15.78
N LEU A 266 0.71 -26.25 -16.89
CA LEU A 266 1.37 -26.42 -18.19
C LEU A 266 2.00 -25.11 -18.68
N SER A 267 1.28 -23.98 -18.55
CA SER A 267 1.80 -22.66 -18.97
C SER A 267 3.06 -22.27 -18.18
N LEU A 268 3.08 -22.55 -16.86
CA LEU A 268 4.28 -22.36 -16.05
C LEU A 268 5.45 -23.27 -16.51
N GLY A 269 5.15 -24.52 -16.89
CA GLY A 269 6.15 -25.46 -17.42
C GLY A 269 6.75 -25.02 -18.75
N ASP A 270 5.92 -24.49 -19.65
CA ASP A 270 6.35 -24.02 -20.98
C ASP A 270 7.30 -22.81 -20.88
N GLY A 271 7.21 -22.02 -19.82
CA GLY A 271 8.05 -20.83 -19.61
C GLY A 271 9.56 -21.07 -19.57
N SER A 272 10.04 -22.28 -19.25
CA SER A 272 11.48 -22.54 -19.11
C SER A 272 12.18 -21.49 -18.20
N PHE A 273 13.50 -21.26 -18.38
CA PHE A 273 14.24 -20.31 -17.52
C PHE A 273 14.00 -18.83 -17.89
N LEU A 274 13.96 -18.50 -19.19
CA LEU A 274 13.90 -17.12 -19.71
C LEU A 274 12.53 -16.72 -20.29
N GLY A 275 11.60 -17.65 -20.41
CA GLY A 275 10.29 -17.41 -21.02
C GLY A 275 10.27 -17.72 -22.51
N GLN A 276 9.06 -17.79 -23.05
CA GLN A 276 8.81 -17.90 -24.49
C GLN A 276 8.89 -16.55 -25.21
N GLY A 277 9.01 -15.44 -24.46
CA GLY A 277 9.04 -14.09 -24.96
C GLY A 277 7.69 -13.37 -24.78
N LEU A 278 7.76 -12.05 -24.56
CA LEU A 278 6.58 -11.22 -24.37
C LEU A 278 5.65 -11.31 -25.58
N GLY A 279 4.36 -11.49 -25.33
CA GLY A 279 3.37 -11.62 -26.39
C GLY A 279 3.18 -13.04 -26.93
N GLN A 280 4.13 -13.95 -26.72
CA GLN A 280 4.16 -15.28 -27.38
C GLN A 280 3.43 -16.40 -26.61
N SER A 281 2.85 -16.11 -25.45
CA SER A 281 2.14 -17.14 -24.66
C SER A 281 0.93 -17.70 -25.41
N ARG A 282 0.83 -19.04 -25.41
CA ARG A 282 -0.27 -19.80 -26.01
C ARG A 282 -1.50 -19.82 -25.11
N ALA A 283 -1.33 -19.61 -23.80
CA ALA A 283 -2.43 -19.54 -22.82
C ALA A 283 -3.51 -18.50 -23.18
N LYS A 284 -3.17 -17.51 -24.01
CA LYS A 284 -4.05 -16.41 -24.46
C LYS A 284 -5.13 -16.82 -25.46
N TRP A 285 -4.91 -17.89 -26.22
CA TRP A 285 -5.81 -18.33 -27.28
C TRP A 285 -6.97 -19.18 -26.73
N PHE A 286 -7.61 -18.71 -25.66
CA PHE A 286 -8.72 -19.37 -24.96
C PHE A 286 -8.36 -20.72 -24.32
N TYR A 287 -7.07 -21.07 -24.26
CA TYR A 287 -6.60 -22.32 -23.67
C TYR A 287 -6.68 -22.29 -22.13
N LEU A 288 -6.39 -21.13 -21.51
CA LEU A 288 -6.45 -20.93 -20.06
C LEU A 288 -7.62 -20.02 -19.65
N PRO A 289 -8.66 -20.55 -18.99
CA PRO A 289 -9.78 -19.75 -18.49
C PRO A 289 -9.32 -18.73 -17.45
N GLU A 290 -9.85 -17.51 -17.53
CA GLU A 290 -9.51 -16.39 -16.62
C GLU A 290 -8.01 -16.03 -16.58
N ALA A 291 -7.28 -16.27 -17.68
CA ALA A 291 -5.84 -15.98 -17.80
C ALA A 291 -5.48 -14.51 -17.53
N LYS A 292 -6.36 -13.56 -17.83
CA LYS A 292 -6.14 -12.12 -17.58
C LYS A 292 -6.41 -11.71 -16.13
N ASN A 293 -7.25 -12.46 -15.42
CA ASN A 293 -7.66 -12.19 -14.05
C ASN A 293 -6.84 -13.02 -13.07
N ASP A 294 -7.33 -14.21 -12.74
CA ASP A 294 -6.88 -14.99 -11.60
C ASP A 294 -5.58 -15.77 -11.90
N PHE A 295 -5.41 -16.21 -13.14
CA PHE A 295 -4.26 -17.00 -13.59
C PHE A 295 -3.19 -16.20 -14.33
N ILE A 296 -3.17 -14.87 -14.20
CA ILE A 296 -2.19 -14.02 -14.90
C ILE A 296 -0.75 -14.36 -14.53
N PHE A 297 -0.51 -14.87 -13.32
CA PHE A 297 0.82 -15.31 -12.91
C PHE A 297 1.33 -16.50 -13.74
N ALA A 298 0.43 -17.35 -14.26
CA ALA A 298 0.82 -18.44 -15.16
C ALA A 298 1.32 -17.88 -16.50
N VAL A 299 0.67 -16.83 -17.02
CA VAL A 299 1.11 -16.10 -18.22
C VAL A 299 2.46 -15.40 -17.96
N VAL A 300 2.66 -14.86 -16.76
CA VAL A 300 3.98 -14.33 -16.35
C VAL A 300 5.07 -15.38 -16.39
N GLY A 301 4.81 -16.56 -15.84
CA GLY A 301 5.75 -17.67 -15.91
C GLY A 301 6.01 -18.13 -17.34
N GLU A 302 4.99 -18.20 -18.19
CA GLU A 302 5.15 -18.62 -19.59
C GLU A 302 5.97 -17.61 -20.42
N GLU A 303 5.66 -16.31 -20.33
CA GLU A 303 6.28 -15.30 -21.18
C GLU A 303 7.64 -14.84 -20.71
N MET A 304 7.81 -14.68 -19.39
CA MET A 304 9.05 -14.16 -18.78
C MET A 304 9.89 -15.25 -18.12
N GLY A 305 9.39 -16.49 -18.12
CA GLY A 305 10.08 -17.65 -17.56
C GLY A 305 10.18 -17.64 -16.05
N PHE A 306 10.95 -18.60 -15.54
CA PHE A 306 11.32 -18.67 -14.14
C PHE A 306 11.93 -17.37 -13.61
N LEU A 307 12.77 -16.70 -14.41
CA LEU A 307 13.42 -15.44 -14.01
C LEU A 307 12.39 -14.33 -13.76
N GLY A 308 11.46 -14.10 -14.69
CA GLY A 308 10.43 -13.07 -14.54
C GLY A 308 9.46 -13.37 -13.40
N ALA A 309 9.01 -14.62 -13.29
CA ALA A 309 8.17 -15.06 -12.17
C ALA A 309 8.88 -14.86 -10.81
N SER A 310 10.17 -15.18 -10.73
CA SER A 310 10.99 -14.96 -9.54
C SER A 310 11.14 -13.48 -9.20
N ILE A 311 11.32 -12.61 -10.19
CA ILE A 311 11.38 -11.15 -9.98
C ILE A 311 10.06 -10.64 -9.39
N VAL A 312 8.92 -11.09 -9.89
CA VAL A 312 7.60 -10.71 -9.34
C VAL A 312 7.45 -11.16 -7.88
N ILE A 313 7.82 -12.40 -7.57
CA ILE A 313 7.83 -12.92 -6.19
C ILE A 313 8.74 -12.06 -5.29
N LEU A 314 9.95 -11.74 -5.75
CA LEU A 314 10.91 -10.91 -5.02
C LEU A 314 10.39 -9.48 -4.81
N LEU A 315 9.68 -8.89 -5.77
CA LEU A 315 9.06 -7.57 -5.62
C LEU A 315 7.98 -7.57 -4.53
N PHE A 316 7.14 -8.60 -4.44
CA PHE A 316 6.16 -8.71 -3.34
C PHE A 316 6.81 -9.02 -2.00
N ALA A 317 7.89 -9.83 -1.97
CA ALA A 317 8.67 -10.05 -0.75
C ALA A 317 9.34 -8.76 -0.26
N LEU A 318 9.91 -7.98 -1.19
CA LEU A 318 10.51 -6.68 -0.91
C LEU A 318 9.45 -5.66 -0.45
N LEU A 319 8.26 -5.67 -1.06
CA LEU A 319 7.12 -4.88 -0.60
C LEU A 319 6.76 -5.20 0.85
N GLY A 320 6.71 -6.49 1.20
CA GLY A 320 6.47 -6.94 2.57
C GLY A 320 7.54 -6.44 3.54
N TRP A 321 8.81 -6.60 3.18
CA TRP A 321 9.91 -6.14 4.00
C TRP A 321 9.91 -4.62 4.21
N VAL A 322 9.79 -3.83 3.14
CA VAL A 322 9.75 -2.35 3.22
C VAL A 322 8.49 -1.88 3.94
N GLY A 323 7.32 -2.44 3.64
CA GLY A 323 6.07 -2.05 4.30
C GLY A 323 6.07 -2.33 5.80
N MET A 324 6.66 -3.45 6.23
CA MET A 324 6.85 -3.74 7.65
C MET A 324 7.91 -2.84 8.29
N ARG A 325 8.98 -2.51 7.57
CA ARG A 325 9.99 -1.55 8.02
C ARG A 325 9.38 -0.16 8.25
N ILE A 326 8.58 0.33 7.31
CA ILE A 326 7.81 1.57 7.44
C ILE A 326 6.98 1.54 8.71
N ALA A 327 6.26 0.45 8.98
CA ALA A 327 5.46 0.30 10.18
C ALA A 327 6.30 0.38 11.46
N LEU A 328 7.43 -0.34 11.51
CA LEU A 328 8.33 -0.36 12.68
C LEU A 328 8.95 1.01 12.97
N ASN A 329 9.23 1.80 11.92
CA ASN A 329 9.81 3.13 12.04
C ASN A 329 8.78 4.23 12.40
N GLN A 330 7.48 3.96 12.32
CA GLN A 330 6.45 4.97 12.63
C GLN A 330 6.44 5.36 14.11
N ALA A 331 6.34 6.67 14.40
CA ALA A 331 6.02 7.16 15.74
C ALA A 331 4.50 7.19 16.02
N ASP A 332 3.68 7.46 15.00
CA ASP A 332 2.21 7.49 15.12
C ASP A 332 1.64 6.05 15.17
N PRO A 333 0.96 5.64 16.26
CA PRO A 333 0.35 4.32 16.36
C PRO A 333 -0.68 4.02 15.26
N PHE A 334 -1.39 5.04 14.76
CA PHE A 334 -2.36 4.89 13.67
C PHE A 334 -1.65 4.51 12.37
N LEU A 335 -0.61 5.27 11.98
CA LEU A 335 0.17 4.99 10.77
C LEU A 335 0.93 3.66 10.89
N ARG A 336 1.43 3.33 12.09
CA ARG A 336 2.07 2.04 12.38
C ARG A 336 1.15 0.86 12.08
N LEU A 337 -0.05 0.85 12.66
CA LEU A 337 -1.03 -0.22 12.44
C LEU A 337 -1.50 -0.25 10.97
N MET A 338 -1.79 0.92 10.38
CA MET A 338 -2.24 1.02 9.00
C MET A 338 -1.18 0.47 8.03
N ALA A 339 0.09 0.86 8.19
CA ALA A 339 1.18 0.38 7.36
C ALA A 339 1.34 -1.14 7.46
N ALA A 340 1.35 -1.69 8.67
CA ALA A 340 1.50 -3.13 8.89
C ALA A 340 0.33 -3.93 8.29
N THR A 341 -0.90 -3.50 8.55
CA THR A 341 -2.11 -4.18 8.09
C THR A 341 -2.28 -4.10 6.57
N VAL A 342 -2.13 -2.92 5.96
CA VAL A 342 -2.27 -2.76 4.51
C VAL A 342 -1.19 -3.56 3.77
N THR A 343 0.05 -3.51 4.24
CA THR A 343 1.17 -4.30 3.68
C THR A 343 0.85 -5.79 3.75
N THR A 344 0.43 -6.27 4.93
CA THR A 344 0.11 -7.68 5.15
C THR A 344 -1.03 -8.14 4.25
N GLY A 345 -2.09 -7.33 4.11
CA GLY A 345 -3.22 -7.64 3.24
C GLY A 345 -2.80 -7.81 1.78
N ILE A 346 -2.04 -6.86 1.23
CA ILE A 346 -1.57 -6.91 -0.17
C ILE A 346 -0.63 -8.09 -0.39
N VAL A 347 0.35 -8.27 0.48
CA VAL A 347 1.40 -9.28 0.31
C VAL A 347 0.83 -10.69 0.48
N ILE A 348 0.05 -10.96 1.52
CA ILE A 348 -0.56 -12.29 1.71
C ILE A 348 -1.54 -12.58 0.55
N GLN A 349 -2.31 -11.61 0.09
CA GLN A 349 -3.17 -11.78 -1.09
C GLN A 349 -2.35 -12.20 -2.32
N ALA A 350 -1.22 -11.52 -2.59
CA ALA A 350 -0.36 -11.85 -3.71
C ALA A 350 0.22 -13.28 -3.60
N PHE A 351 0.71 -13.66 -2.41
CA PHE A 351 1.23 -15.01 -2.18
C PHE A 351 0.14 -16.10 -2.21
N ILE A 352 -1.11 -15.78 -1.85
CA ILE A 352 -2.23 -16.70 -2.06
C ILE A 352 -2.47 -16.93 -3.55
N ASN A 353 -2.49 -15.85 -4.34
CA ASN A 353 -2.63 -15.96 -5.80
C ASN A 353 -1.52 -16.82 -6.42
N ILE A 354 -0.27 -16.44 -6.18
CA ILE A 354 0.90 -17.18 -6.65
C ILE A 354 0.87 -18.64 -6.17
N GLY A 355 0.47 -18.86 -4.91
CA GLY A 355 0.38 -20.18 -4.31
C GLY A 355 -0.63 -21.09 -5.00
N TYR A 356 -1.83 -20.61 -5.35
CA TYR A 356 -2.78 -21.49 -6.05
C TYR A 356 -2.44 -21.67 -7.53
N VAL A 357 -1.84 -20.67 -8.18
CA VAL A 357 -1.39 -20.80 -9.57
C VAL A 357 -0.24 -21.81 -9.68
N THR A 358 0.63 -21.88 -8.67
CA THR A 358 1.71 -22.87 -8.58
C THR A 358 1.28 -24.21 -7.96
N GLY A 359 0.01 -24.37 -7.61
CA GLY A 359 -0.54 -25.61 -7.05
C GLY A 359 -0.26 -25.86 -5.55
N LEU A 360 0.37 -24.92 -4.85
CA LEU A 360 0.65 -25.00 -3.41
C LEU A 360 -0.58 -24.71 -2.53
N LEU A 361 -1.55 -23.97 -3.05
CA LEU A 361 -2.80 -23.60 -2.36
C LEU A 361 -4.03 -23.95 -3.21
N PRO A 362 -5.22 -24.11 -2.59
CA PRO A 362 -6.45 -24.32 -3.34
C PRO A 362 -6.84 -23.06 -4.13
N VAL A 363 -7.49 -23.24 -5.28
CA VAL A 363 -7.94 -22.12 -6.13
C VAL A 363 -8.99 -21.29 -5.42
N THR A 364 -8.64 -20.03 -5.10
CA THR A 364 -9.49 -19.10 -4.34
C THR A 364 -10.17 -18.05 -5.21
N GLY A 365 -9.71 -17.82 -6.44
CA GLY A 365 -10.24 -16.78 -7.34
C GLY A 365 -9.85 -15.35 -6.94
N ILE A 366 -8.79 -15.20 -6.14
CA ILE A 366 -8.29 -13.89 -5.71
C ILE A 366 -7.28 -13.39 -6.73
N GLN A 367 -7.44 -12.14 -7.17
CA GLN A 367 -6.57 -11.47 -8.14
C GLN A 367 -5.19 -11.12 -7.56
N LEU A 368 -4.18 -11.14 -8.43
CA LEU A 368 -2.82 -10.71 -8.13
C LEU A 368 -2.76 -9.17 -8.10
N PRO A 369 -2.46 -8.54 -6.94
CA PRO A 369 -2.51 -7.08 -6.80
C PRO A 369 -1.60 -6.37 -7.81
N LEU A 370 -2.07 -5.27 -8.42
CA LEU A 370 -1.40 -4.48 -9.47
C LEU A 370 -1.09 -5.18 -10.80
N ILE A 371 -1.11 -6.52 -10.86
CA ILE A 371 -0.76 -7.28 -12.07
C ILE A 371 -2.01 -7.73 -12.83
N SER A 372 -2.99 -8.34 -12.17
CA SER A 372 -4.23 -8.85 -12.79
C SER A 372 -5.14 -7.76 -13.38
N SER A 373 -5.98 -8.12 -14.35
CA SER A 373 -7.00 -7.24 -14.95
C SER A 373 -8.25 -7.01 -14.08
N GLY A 374 -8.07 -6.78 -12.78
CA GLY A 374 -9.14 -6.39 -11.87
C GLY A 374 -9.24 -4.86 -11.79
N GLY A 375 -10.16 -4.24 -12.53
CA GLY A 375 -10.28 -2.77 -12.59
C GLY A 375 -10.40 -2.11 -11.21
N THR A 376 -11.38 -2.53 -10.39
CA THR A 376 -11.54 -2.00 -9.03
C THR A 376 -10.36 -2.37 -8.12
N SER A 377 -9.87 -3.60 -8.21
CA SER A 377 -8.77 -4.10 -7.38
C SER A 377 -7.48 -3.30 -7.63
N ALA A 378 -7.19 -2.94 -8.89
CA ALA A 378 -6.06 -2.09 -9.25
C ALA A 378 -6.17 -0.68 -8.64
N ILE A 379 -7.35 -0.06 -8.71
CA ILE A 379 -7.61 1.26 -8.09
C ILE A 379 -7.38 1.19 -6.58
N ILE A 380 -8.00 0.23 -5.90
CA ILE A 380 -7.93 0.10 -4.44
C ILE A 380 -6.51 -0.23 -4.00
N THR A 381 -5.78 -1.07 -4.74
CA THR A 381 -4.39 -1.38 -4.44
C THR A 381 -3.49 -0.15 -4.65
N LEU A 382 -3.68 0.64 -5.71
CA LEU A 382 -2.92 1.88 -5.93
C LEU A 382 -3.21 2.92 -4.83
N VAL A 383 -4.47 3.08 -4.41
CA VAL A 383 -4.82 3.91 -3.26
C VAL A 383 -4.12 3.41 -2.00
N SER A 384 -4.09 2.09 -1.79
CA SER A 384 -3.40 1.47 -0.66
C SER A 384 -1.89 1.74 -0.68
N MET A 385 -1.25 1.65 -1.86
CA MET A 385 0.15 2.03 -2.04
C MET A 385 0.38 3.51 -1.76
N GLY A 386 -0.56 4.38 -2.14
CA GLY A 386 -0.53 5.81 -1.80
C GLY A 386 -0.61 6.07 -0.31
N LEU A 387 -1.41 5.29 0.43
CA LEU A 387 -1.45 5.34 1.90
C LEU A 387 -0.14 4.83 2.52
N LEU A 388 0.47 3.77 1.98
CA LEU A 388 1.79 3.31 2.44
C LEU A 388 2.90 4.34 2.17
N LEU A 389 2.88 4.99 1.01
CA LEU A 389 3.78 6.11 0.68
C LEU A 389 3.53 7.31 1.59
N ASN A 390 2.27 7.57 1.98
CA ASN A 390 1.96 8.55 3.00
C ASN A 390 2.61 8.20 4.35
N CYS A 391 2.53 6.93 4.79
CA CYS A 391 3.23 6.48 6.00
C CYS A 391 4.75 6.66 5.90
N ALA A 392 5.37 6.24 4.79
CA ALA A 392 6.82 6.39 4.59
C ALA A 392 7.29 7.85 4.68
N ARG A 393 6.47 8.80 4.21
CA ARG A 393 6.77 10.25 4.33
C ARG A 393 6.67 10.77 5.77
N HIS A 394 5.96 10.08 6.65
CA HIS A 394 5.75 10.47 8.05
C HIS A 394 6.64 9.70 9.04
N GLU A 395 7.62 8.93 8.56
CA GLU A 395 8.66 8.38 9.44
C GLU A 395 9.45 9.52 10.11
N PRO A 396 9.82 9.42 11.40
CA PRO A 396 10.49 10.50 12.13
C PRO A 396 11.77 11.00 11.47
N GLU A 397 12.62 10.10 10.98
CA GLU A 397 13.86 10.44 10.27
C GLU A 397 13.61 11.07 8.90
N THR A 398 12.56 10.60 8.21
CA THR A 398 12.15 11.18 6.93
C THR A 398 11.61 12.60 7.13
N VAL A 399 10.78 12.83 8.15
CA VAL A 399 10.27 14.17 8.50
C VAL A 399 11.41 15.12 8.86
N SER A 400 12.34 14.71 9.73
CA SER A 400 13.46 15.56 10.15
C SER A 400 14.39 15.91 8.99
N SER A 401 14.66 14.95 8.09
CA SER A 401 15.46 15.19 6.89
C SER A 401 14.78 16.12 5.89
N ILE A 402 13.45 16.04 5.73
CA ILE A 402 12.69 16.94 4.85
C ILE A 402 12.67 18.37 5.42
N GLN A 403 12.56 18.52 6.73
CA GLN A 403 12.58 19.84 7.39
C GLN A 403 13.98 20.47 7.36
N THR A 404 15.04 19.67 7.47
CA THR A 404 16.44 20.15 7.49
C THR A 404 16.98 20.43 6.09
N TYR A 405 16.83 19.47 5.17
CA TYR A 405 17.44 19.52 3.83
C TYR A 405 16.45 19.89 2.72
N GLY A 406 15.18 20.07 3.05
CA GLY A 406 14.10 20.38 2.11
C GLY A 406 13.44 19.15 1.48
N ARG A 407 12.34 19.43 0.77
CA ARG A 407 11.52 18.41 0.10
C ARG A 407 12.26 17.76 -1.07
N PRO A 408 12.09 16.44 -1.30
CA PRO A 408 12.51 15.75 -2.51
C PRO A 408 12.07 16.47 -3.79
N VAL A 409 12.82 16.29 -4.88
CA VAL A 409 12.46 16.87 -6.19
C VAL A 409 11.08 16.39 -6.64
N VAL A 410 10.79 15.09 -6.46
CA VAL A 410 9.50 14.48 -6.77
C VAL A 410 8.37 15.14 -5.96
N ASP A 411 8.56 15.35 -4.66
CA ASP A 411 7.58 16.03 -3.80
C ASP A 411 7.33 17.48 -4.23
N LYS A 412 8.37 18.21 -4.66
CA LYS A 412 8.23 19.57 -5.19
C LYS A 412 7.46 19.58 -6.51
N LEU A 413 7.80 18.67 -7.43
CA LEU A 413 7.16 18.55 -8.73
C LEU A 413 5.68 18.18 -8.60
N LEU A 414 5.35 17.24 -7.72
CA LEU A 414 3.97 16.79 -7.48
C LEU A 414 3.21 17.68 -6.48
N GLY A 415 3.88 18.68 -5.91
CA GLY A 415 3.31 19.66 -4.99
C GLY A 415 2.82 19.06 -3.69
N PHE A 416 3.46 17.99 -3.19
CA PHE A 416 3.05 17.35 -1.95
C PHE A 416 3.32 18.25 -0.73
N PRO A 417 2.40 18.30 0.25
CA PRO A 417 2.58 19.11 1.46
C PRO A 417 3.70 18.54 2.32
N GLU A 418 4.32 19.40 3.14
CA GLU A 418 5.32 19.00 4.12
C GLU A 418 4.69 18.05 5.16
N PRO A 419 5.29 16.88 5.41
CA PRO A 419 4.82 15.98 6.45
C PRO A 419 5.08 16.63 7.82
N ARG A 420 4.14 16.43 8.75
CA ARG A 420 4.24 16.95 10.12
C ARG A 420 4.74 15.86 11.05
N ALA A 421 5.59 16.24 12.01
CA ALA A 421 5.98 15.34 13.08
C ALA A 421 4.74 14.94 13.90
N PHE A 422 4.72 13.69 14.34
CA PHE A 422 3.69 13.21 15.25
C PHE A 422 3.80 13.92 16.60
N ASP A 423 2.69 14.44 17.09
CA ASP A 423 2.59 15.07 18.41
C ASP A 423 1.85 14.13 19.37
N PRO A 424 2.54 13.52 20.35
CA PRO A 424 1.92 12.61 21.32
C PRO A 424 0.78 13.22 22.12
N SER A 425 0.74 14.56 22.29
CA SER A 425 -0.34 15.25 23.01
C SER A 425 -1.71 15.14 22.31
N THR A 426 -1.70 14.80 21.02
CA THR A 426 -2.92 14.57 20.22
C THR A 426 -3.58 13.23 20.52
N LEU A 427 -2.91 12.32 21.22
CA LEU A 427 -3.54 11.14 21.81
C LEU A 427 -4.47 11.63 22.92
N ARG A 428 -5.72 11.91 22.52
CA ARG A 428 -6.79 12.42 23.37
C ARG A 428 -6.85 11.57 24.64
N ARG A 429 -6.67 12.18 25.83
CA ARG A 429 -7.11 11.57 27.10
C ARG A 429 -8.59 11.23 26.90
N GLY A 430 -8.90 9.95 26.74
CA GLY A 430 -10.26 9.53 26.43
C GLY A 430 -11.25 9.98 27.51
N PRO A 431 -12.56 10.06 27.22
CA PRO A 431 -13.60 10.33 28.22
C PRO A 431 -13.64 9.31 29.38
N TRP A 432 -12.89 8.22 29.26
CA TRP A 432 -12.82 7.07 30.16
C TRP A 432 -11.66 7.17 31.18
N VAL A 433 -10.92 8.28 31.15
CA VAL A 433 -10.04 8.64 32.26
C VAL A 433 -10.93 9.39 33.24
N ASP A 434 -11.51 8.67 34.20
CA ASP A 434 -12.08 9.30 35.38
C ASP A 434 -10.99 10.20 35.98
N ASP A 435 -11.30 11.50 36.13
CA ASP A 435 -10.48 12.50 36.82
C ASP A 435 -10.45 12.22 38.35
N ASP A 436 -10.40 10.96 38.76
CA ASP A 436 -10.22 10.52 40.13
C ASP A 436 -8.73 10.43 40.48
N ASP A 437 -7.94 11.45 40.09
CA ASP A 437 -6.69 11.74 40.78
C ASP A 437 -6.95 12.76 41.90
N PRO A 438 -7.13 12.32 43.16
CA PRO A 438 -7.36 13.21 44.29
C PRO A 438 -6.18 14.16 44.57
N ARG A 439 -5.04 14.02 43.88
CA ARG A 439 -3.88 14.91 44.04
C ARG A 439 -3.94 16.19 43.20
N SER A 440 -4.85 16.31 42.23
CA SER A 440 -4.96 17.51 41.39
C SER A 440 -5.86 18.61 41.98
N ARG A 441 -6.66 18.29 43.01
CA ARG A 441 -7.66 19.22 43.59
C ARG A 441 -7.12 20.23 44.60
N ASN A 442 -5.86 20.15 45.02
CA ASN A 442 -5.33 20.98 46.11
C ASN A 442 -4.47 22.18 45.68
N GLY A 443 -4.51 22.56 44.40
CA GLY A 443 -3.60 23.57 43.86
C GLY A 443 -4.15 24.98 43.63
N ASN A 444 -5.46 25.22 43.71
CA ASN A 444 -5.99 26.51 43.26
C ASN A 444 -7.20 27.00 44.08
N GLY A 445 -6.92 27.42 45.30
CA GLY A 445 -7.87 28.12 46.15
C GLY A 445 -7.19 29.29 46.86
N SER A 446 -7.64 30.51 46.56
CA SER A 446 -7.41 31.78 47.27
C SER A 446 -6.13 32.57 46.97
N ARG A 447 -6.23 33.46 45.98
CA ARG A 447 -5.70 34.83 46.10
C ARG A 447 -6.83 35.82 45.84
N LYS A 448 -7.63 36.09 46.90
CA LYS A 448 -8.43 37.32 46.97
C LYS A 448 -7.69 38.27 47.92
N SER A 449 -7.36 39.42 47.37
CA SER A 449 -6.82 40.58 48.07
C SER A 449 -7.78 41.07 49.16
N ALA A 450 -7.26 41.23 50.37
CA ALA A 450 -7.84 42.14 51.35
C ALA A 450 -6.69 42.71 52.20
N GLY A 451 -6.50 44.02 52.12
CA GLY A 451 -5.58 44.74 52.98
C GLY A 451 -6.17 44.90 54.38
N ALA A 452 -5.33 44.70 55.40
CA ALA A 452 -5.51 45.30 56.71
C ALA A 452 -4.17 45.29 57.46
N ARG A 453 -3.87 46.43 58.08
CA ARG A 453 -2.68 46.74 58.87
C ARG A 453 -2.64 45.94 60.17
N GLY A 454 -1.44 45.71 60.71
CA GLY A 454 -1.19 45.91 62.14
C GLY A 454 -0.58 44.75 62.94
N ARG A 455 0.69 44.96 63.31
CA ARG A 455 1.23 44.91 64.69
C ARG A 455 1.69 43.54 65.28
N PHE A 456 3.02 43.45 65.40
CA PHE A 456 3.84 42.96 66.52
C PHE A 456 3.32 41.86 67.46
N GLY A 457 4.19 40.86 67.69
CA GLY A 457 4.21 40.12 68.95
C GLY A 457 4.88 38.74 68.86
N GLY A 458 6.21 38.70 68.92
CA GLY A 458 6.96 37.45 69.12
C GLY A 458 7.12 37.09 70.60
N ARG A 459 6.86 35.83 70.94
CA ARG A 459 7.32 35.09 72.14
C ARG A 459 6.94 33.63 71.91
N SER A 460 7.89 32.69 71.75
CA SER A 460 8.71 32.02 72.78
C SER A 460 8.07 30.73 73.31
N GLY A 461 8.80 29.62 73.13
CA GLY A 461 8.65 28.34 73.85
C GLY A 461 7.64 27.38 73.22
N SER A 462 7.84 26.06 73.18
CA SER A 462 8.88 25.20 73.74
C SER A 462 8.74 23.78 73.17
N SER A 463 9.90 23.16 72.90
CA SER A 463 10.28 21.77 73.22
C SER A 463 9.49 20.53 72.73
N ARG A 464 10.31 19.53 72.36
CA ARG A 464 10.14 18.05 72.28
C ARG A 464 9.77 17.51 70.89
N ARG A 465 10.69 16.93 70.09
CA ARG A 465 11.60 15.75 70.24
C ARG A 465 10.89 14.42 69.93
N GLY A 466 11.38 13.75 68.87
CA GLY A 466 11.10 12.36 68.45
C GLY A 466 11.14 12.26 66.92
N SER A 467 12.27 11.92 66.28
CA SER A 467 12.68 10.55 65.87
C SER A 467 11.67 9.92 64.89
N LEU A 468 11.97 9.37 63.72
CA LEU A 468 13.15 8.80 63.04
C LEU A 468 12.71 8.49 61.59
N SER A 469 13.68 8.28 60.69
CA SER A 469 13.57 7.62 59.36
C SER A 469 12.61 8.26 58.33
N ASP A 470 13.01 8.55 57.09
CA ASP A 470 13.40 7.49 56.15
C ASP A 470 14.19 8.00 54.94
N ARG A 471 14.91 7.06 54.34
CA ARG A 471 15.89 7.24 53.25
C ARG A 471 15.24 7.74 51.96
N HIS A 472 15.81 8.78 51.37
CA HIS A 472 15.53 9.16 49.98
C HIS A 472 16.36 8.31 49.03
N HIS A 473 15.67 7.50 48.21
CA HIS A 473 16.23 6.95 46.98
C HIS A 473 16.02 7.92 45.82
N GLU A 474 17.15 8.22 45.20
CA GLU A 474 17.38 8.95 43.96
C GLU A 474 16.73 8.22 42.77
N VAL A 475 15.94 8.95 41.96
CA VAL A 475 15.65 8.57 40.57
C VAL A 475 15.86 9.80 39.69
N GLN A 476 16.91 9.70 38.89
CA GLN A 476 17.42 10.66 37.93
C GLN A 476 16.36 10.98 36.86
N ARG A 477 16.09 12.28 36.67
CA ARG A 477 15.39 12.79 35.48
C ARG A 477 16.42 13.20 34.43
N PHE A 478 16.29 12.61 33.25
CA PHE A 478 17.06 12.92 32.05
C PHE A 478 16.74 14.33 31.51
N GLY A 479 17.78 15.14 31.36
CA GLY A 479 18.12 15.95 30.19
C GLY A 479 17.13 17.02 29.68
N GLU A 480 17.37 18.28 30.05
CA GLU A 480 16.96 19.45 29.26
C GLU A 480 18.10 19.86 28.28
N PRO A 481 17.80 20.37 27.07
CA PRO A 481 18.83 20.83 26.14
C PRO A 481 19.40 22.18 26.57
N VAL A 482 20.72 22.23 26.76
CA VAL A 482 21.48 23.45 27.08
C VAL A 482 21.64 24.32 25.83
N THR A 483 20.88 25.40 25.72
CA THR A 483 21.26 26.55 24.89
C THR A 483 21.15 27.84 25.70
N ARG A 484 22.26 28.24 26.33
CA ARG A 484 22.56 29.64 26.68
C ARG A 484 24.00 29.76 27.15
N ARG A 485 24.85 30.38 26.33
CA ARG A 485 26.14 30.92 26.77
C ARG A 485 26.08 32.43 26.57
N ASN A 486 25.77 33.15 27.65
CA ASN A 486 26.08 34.58 27.78
C ASN A 486 27.25 34.69 28.75
N GLY A 487 28.31 35.38 28.32
CA GLY A 487 29.49 35.69 29.11
C GLY A 487 30.12 36.97 28.57
N SER A 488 29.77 38.07 29.22
CA SER A 488 30.25 39.45 29.02
C SER A 488 31.73 39.63 29.40
N SER A 489 32.45 40.54 28.73
CA SER A 489 33.08 41.73 29.36
C SER A 489 33.93 42.56 28.38
N ARG A 490 33.95 43.87 28.64
CA ARG A 490 34.47 45.03 27.87
C ARG A 490 35.98 45.25 27.98
N SER A 491 36.56 45.96 27.00
CA SER A 491 37.70 46.93 27.04
C SER A 491 38.43 46.83 25.67
N ARG A 492 38.77 47.84 24.86
CA ARG A 492 39.10 49.27 25.06
C ARG A 492 39.03 49.99 23.68
N ARG A 493 38.93 51.31 23.68
CA ARG A 493 38.84 52.23 22.52
C ARG A 493 40.17 52.99 22.34
N ILE A 494 40.36 53.62 21.15
CA ILE A 494 41.28 54.73 20.79
C ILE A 494 42.68 54.25 20.33
N GLU A 495 43.37 54.68 19.26
CA GLU A 495 43.39 55.73 18.20
C GLU A 495 44.20 55.11 17.02
N GLY A 496 44.09 55.42 15.73
CA GLY A 496 44.34 56.71 15.08
C GLY A 496 45.46 56.56 14.00
N ASN A 497 45.28 57.22 12.86
CA ASN A 497 46.24 57.61 11.80
C ASN A 497 46.46 56.80 10.49
N ARG A 498 45.97 57.41 9.40
CA ARG A 498 46.62 57.81 8.11
C ARG A 498 47.01 56.77 7.03
N GLN A 499 46.16 56.69 5.98
CA GLN A 499 46.32 57.10 4.55
C GLN A 499 47.73 57.05 3.87
N PRO A 500 47.85 57.12 2.51
CA PRO A 500 47.27 56.31 1.41
C PRO A 500 48.31 56.03 0.27
N SER A 501 47.99 55.25 -0.77
CA SER A 501 48.60 55.36 -2.13
C SER A 501 47.85 54.46 -3.12
N SER A 502 47.17 55.05 -4.11
CA SER A 502 47.53 55.08 -5.56
C SER A 502 47.33 53.73 -6.29
N GLY A 503 46.63 53.60 -7.40
CA GLY A 503 46.02 54.60 -8.28
C GLY A 503 45.37 53.95 -9.52
N SER A 504 44.62 54.79 -10.23
CA SER A 504 44.21 54.75 -11.66
C SER A 504 43.39 53.54 -12.15
N ALA A 505 42.11 53.67 -12.57
CA ALA A 505 41.58 54.45 -13.72
C ALA A 505 42.19 53.96 -15.06
N THR A 506 41.52 53.73 -16.19
CA THR A 506 40.33 54.34 -16.83
C THR A 506 40.12 53.57 -18.15
N GLN A 507 38.91 53.32 -18.66
CA GLN A 507 38.27 53.94 -19.87
C GLN A 507 37.65 52.78 -20.67
N ARG A 508 36.33 52.64 -20.85
CA ARG A 508 35.36 53.38 -21.70
C ARG A 508 35.71 53.41 -23.20
N ARG A 509 34.92 52.68 -24.02
CA ARG A 509 34.39 53.00 -25.38
C ARG A 509 33.60 51.77 -25.89
N GLU A 510 32.27 51.81 -25.97
CA GLU A 510 31.43 52.27 -27.11
C GLU A 510 31.91 51.79 -28.49
N ARG A 511 31.13 50.92 -29.15
CA ARG A 511 30.39 51.22 -30.40
C ARG A 511 29.65 50.00 -30.97
N ALA A 512 28.40 50.23 -31.34
CA ALA A 512 27.60 49.42 -32.25
C ALA A 512 27.70 49.98 -33.67
N HIS A 513 27.65 49.14 -34.71
CA HIS A 513 26.78 49.25 -35.91
C HIS A 513 27.22 48.32 -37.06
N ASP A 514 26.22 48.06 -37.92
CA ASP A 514 26.22 47.57 -39.32
C ASP A 514 25.91 46.08 -39.53
N ARG A 515 24.69 45.71 -39.96
CA ARG A 515 23.98 45.88 -41.26
C ARG A 515 24.36 44.82 -42.31
N ALA A 516 23.31 44.15 -42.80
CA ALA A 516 23.26 43.07 -43.80
C ALA A 516 23.71 43.49 -45.22
N PRO A 517 23.71 42.58 -46.22
CA PRO A 517 22.48 42.42 -47.02
C PRO A 517 22.17 41.01 -47.60
N ARG A 518 20.93 40.92 -48.11
CA ARG A 518 20.22 39.86 -48.85
C ARG A 518 20.83 39.46 -50.21
N ARG A 519 20.44 38.26 -50.71
CA ARG A 519 19.97 37.95 -52.10
C ARG A 519 19.15 36.63 -52.06
N GLN A 520 17.82 36.63 -52.29
CA GLN A 520 17.06 36.43 -53.56
C GLN A 520 17.39 35.11 -54.28
N SER A 521 16.50 34.10 -54.38
CA SER A 521 15.19 33.97 -55.07
C SER A 521 15.28 33.46 -56.52
N ARG A 522 14.68 32.29 -56.79
CA ARG A 522 14.00 31.79 -58.03
C ARG A 522 13.63 30.32 -57.77
N ASN A 523 12.38 29.87 -57.64
CA ASN A 523 11.14 29.94 -58.45
C ASN A 523 11.17 29.09 -59.75
N GLY A 524 10.15 28.22 -59.92
CA GLY A 524 9.88 27.37 -61.10
C GLY A 524 9.47 25.92 -60.73
N SER A 525 8.26 25.61 -60.23
CA SER A 525 6.96 25.37 -60.90
C SER A 525 6.95 24.50 -62.17
N ARG A 526 6.27 23.33 -62.11
CA ARG A 526 5.16 22.80 -62.98
C ARG A 526 5.09 21.25 -62.93
N ARG A 527 3.97 20.69 -62.45
CA ARG A 527 2.79 20.12 -63.16
C ARG A 527 2.97 18.63 -63.57
N THR A 528 2.23 17.72 -62.95
CA THR A 528 0.91 17.16 -63.34
C THR A 528 1.00 16.07 -64.42
N TYR A 529 0.59 14.85 -64.08
CA TYR A 529 -0.24 14.02 -64.97
C TYR A 529 -1.13 13.09 -64.15
N GLN A 530 -2.36 12.96 -64.64
CA GLN A 530 -3.55 12.32 -64.08
C GLN A 530 -4.09 11.37 -65.16
N SER A 531 -4.68 10.24 -64.73
CA SER A 531 -5.87 9.53 -65.30
C SER A 531 -5.72 8.03 -65.01
N ASP A 532 -6.53 7.42 -64.14
CA ASP A 532 -7.93 6.99 -64.32
C ASP A 532 -8.12 5.83 -65.30
N TYR A 533 -8.72 4.74 -64.79
CA TYR A 533 -9.95 4.03 -65.22
C TYR A 533 -9.95 2.68 -64.44
N GLY A 534 -11.00 2.31 -63.71
CA GLY A 534 -12.26 1.85 -64.27
C GLY A 534 -13.19 1.27 -63.19
N THR A 535 -14.45 1.65 -63.28
CA THR A 535 -15.65 1.15 -62.60
C THR A 535 -16.15 -0.17 -63.19
N THR A 536 -16.70 -1.06 -62.35
CA THR A 536 -17.82 -1.95 -62.74
C THR A 536 -18.75 -2.24 -61.56
N ASN A 537 -20.04 -1.99 -61.81
CA ASN A 537 -21.20 -2.41 -61.03
C ASN A 537 -21.39 -3.93 -61.05
N GLY A 538 -22.01 -4.48 -60.00
CA GLY A 538 -22.52 -5.85 -59.98
C GLY A 538 -23.45 -6.08 -58.78
N SER A 539 -24.75 -5.99 -59.01
CA SER A 539 -25.87 -6.28 -58.11
C SER A 539 -26.37 -7.71 -58.29
N PHE A 540 -26.43 -8.53 -57.22
CA PHE A 540 -27.26 -9.75 -57.00
C PHE A 540 -27.15 -10.02 -55.48
N GLY A 541 -28.18 -9.91 -54.64
CA GLY A 541 -29.36 -10.79 -54.50
C GLY A 541 -29.31 -11.44 -53.10
N PRO A 542 -30.39 -11.43 -52.28
CA PRO A 542 -30.37 -11.96 -50.91
C PRO A 542 -30.63 -13.47 -50.91
N PHE A 543 -30.00 -14.21 -49.99
CA PHE A 543 -30.39 -15.58 -49.66
C PHE A 543 -31.08 -15.62 -48.30
N ASP A 544 -32.30 -16.13 -48.35
CA ASP A 544 -33.22 -16.39 -47.27
C ASP A 544 -33.12 -17.87 -46.84
N ASP A 545 -33.51 -18.09 -45.59
CA ASP A 545 -34.08 -19.30 -44.98
C ASP A 545 -33.27 -20.61 -44.86
N GLY A 546 -33.50 -21.33 -43.75
CA GLY A 546 -33.18 -22.77 -43.70
C GLY A 546 -32.77 -23.40 -42.37
N THR A 547 -33.67 -23.37 -41.39
CA THR A 547 -33.89 -24.34 -40.27
C THR A 547 -33.16 -25.70 -40.20
N ARG A 548 -33.14 -26.24 -38.95
CA ARG A 548 -32.91 -27.64 -38.46
C ARG A 548 -31.48 -27.88 -37.95
N ARG A 549 -31.23 -28.40 -36.76
CA ARG A 549 -32.01 -29.21 -35.82
C ARG A 549 -31.38 -29.13 -34.44
#